data_AF-A0A4R1MW58-F1
#
_entry.id   AF-A0A4R1MW58-F1
#
_cell.length_a   1.000
_cell.length_b   1.000
_cell.length_c   1.000
_cell.angle_alpha   90.00
_cell.angle_beta   90.00
_cell.angle_gamma   90.00
#
_symmetry.space_group_name_H-M   'P 1'
#
loop_
_entity.id
_entity.type
_entity.pdbx_description
1 polymer ?
#
loop_
_entity_poly.entity_id
_entity_poly.type
_entity_poly.pdbx_seq_one_letter_code
_entity_poly.pdbx_strand_id
1 'polypeptide(L)'
;MTESSAIPSEASDEMLLRAPFVQQLVRQLRAQDAHGVWDGKTDLQLLKPYIHTPEERRAIPIMGDPDPDPETLWRLELFYSAIAVAIERETGQMVSPMMKMSHEGFGRMVLLAGRLVVVNKQLRDVHRFGFASLEKLGEAGAKLLGEAVELIRTYPAVAQYSA
;
A
#
# COMPACT_ATOMS: atom_id res chain seq x y z
N MET A 1 10.70 -24.35 -28.62
CA MET A 1 9.38 -24.68 -28.05
C MET A 1 9.60 -25.36 -26.73
N THR A 2 9.33 -24.65 -25.64
CA THR A 2 8.74 -25.14 -24.38
C THR A 2 8.60 -23.89 -23.51
N GLU A 3 7.47 -23.21 -23.68
CA GLU A 3 6.97 -22.24 -22.73
C GLU A 3 6.79 -22.95 -21.39
N SER A 4 7.50 -22.48 -20.37
CA SER A 4 7.22 -22.84 -18.99
C SER A 4 5.95 -22.11 -18.58
N SER A 5 4.81 -22.75 -18.79
CA SER A 5 3.52 -22.34 -18.23
C SER A 5 3.65 -22.36 -16.71
N ALA A 6 3.81 -21.18 -16.11
CA ALA A 6 3.68 -21.00 -14.67
C ALA A 6 2.18 -21.11 -14.34
N ILE A 7 1.78 -22.28 -13.84
CA ILE A 7 0.50 -22.46 -13.16
C ILE A 7 0.51 -21.50 -11.96
N PRO A 8 -0.41 -20.53 -11.83
CA PRO A 8 -0.57 -19.82 -10.56
C PRO A 8 -1.19 -20.83 -9.59
N SER A 9 -0.39 -21.31 -8.64
CA SER A 9 -0.86 -22.26 -7.63
C SER A 9 -1.72 -21.50 -6.63
N GLU A 10 -3.00 -21.84 -6.51
CA GLU A 10 -3.94 -21.29 -5.50
C GLU A 10 -3.35 -21.37 -4.08
N ALA A 11 -2.53 -22.39 -3.80
CA ALA A 11 -1.83 -22.55 -2.52
C ALA A 11 -0.79 -21.44 -2.26
N SER A 12 -0.22 -20.86 -3.32
CA SER A 12 0.72 -19.72 -3.22
C SER A 12 -0.02 -18.44 -2.86
N ASP A 13 -1.20 -18.22 -3.45
CA ASP A 13 -2.03 -17.04 -3.16
C ASP A 13 -2.60 -17.10 -1.74
N GLU A 14 -3.05 -18.26 -1.26
CA GLU A 14 -3.47 -18.42 0.15
C GLU A 14 -2.34 -18.11 1.13
N MET A 15 -1.11 -18.53 0.83
CA MET A 15 0.05 -18.22 1.66
C MET A 15 0.36 -16.72 1.66
N LEU A 16 0.30 -16.08 0.49
CA LEU A 16 0.52 -14.63 0.35
C LEU A 16 -0.59 -13.81 1.03
N LEU A 17 -1.84 -14.27 0.98
CA LEU A 17 -2.95 -13.65 1.71
C LEU A 17 -2.75 -13.69 3.22
N ARG A 18 -2.03 -14.69 3.75
CA ARG A 18 -1.67 -14.77 5.18
C ARG A 18 -0.48 -13.89 5.56
N ALA A 19 0.21 -13.27 4.59
CA ALA A 19 1.32 -12.38 4.89
C ALA A 19 0.85 -11.22 5.81
N PRO A 20 1.61 -10.86 6.86
CA PRO A 20 1.16 -9.90 7.87
C PRO A 20 0.70 -8.56 7.30
N PHE A 21 1.45 -8.03 6.32
CA PHE A 21 1.10 -6.79 5.64
C PHE A 21 -0.19 -6.90 4.82
N VAL A 22 -0.35 -7.99 4.07
CA VAL A 22 -1.53 -8.21 3.21
C VAL A 22 -2.80 -8.33 4.06
N GLN A 23 -2.73 -9.10 5.16
CA GLN A 23 -3.81 -9.17 6.15
C GLN A 23 -4.16 -7.80 6.71
N GLN A 24 -3.15 -6.97 6.99
CA GLN A 24 -3.38 -5.63 7.52
C GLN A 24 -4.06 -4.70 6.51
N LEU A 25 -3.67 -4.78 5.24
CA LEU A 25 -4.33 -4.03 4.16
C LEU A 25 -5.79 -4.46 3.98
N VAL A 26 -6.08 -5.76 4.01
CA VAL A 26 -7.46 -6.29 3.96
C VAL A 26 -8.28 -5.77 5.14
N ARG A 27 -7.73 -5.76 6.36
CA ARG A 27 -8.42 -5.20 7.54
C ARG A 27 -8.74 -3.72 7.37
N GLN A 28 -7.80 -2.95 6.81
CA GLN A 28 -8.04 -1.53 6.51
C GLN A 28 -9.16 -1.36 5.50
N LEU A 29 -9.18 -2.14 4.42
CA LEU A 29 -10.26 -2.12 3.43
C LEU A 29 -11.61 -2.47 4.06
N ARG A 30 -11.70 -3.58 4.80
CA ARG A 30 -12.95 -4.00 5.45
C ARG A 30 -13.44 -3.00 6.49
N ALA A 31 -12.54 -2.27 7.16
CA ALA A 31 -12.92 -1.22 8.11
C ALA A 31 -13.64 -0.03 7.45
N GLN A 32 -13.47 0.17 6.14
CA GLN A 32 -14.15 1.23 5.39
C GLN A 32 -15.55 0.81 4.91
N ASP A 33 -15.88 -0.48 4.95
CA ASP A 33 -17.16 -1.02 4.50
C ASP A 33 -18.22 -0.97 5.60
N ALA A 34 -18.60 0.24 6.02
CA ALA A 34 -19.56 0.45 7.10
C ALA A 34 -20.96 -0.16 6.82
N HIS A 35 -21.29 -0.41 5.55
CA HIS A 35 -22.59 -0.93 5.12
C HIS A 35 -22.57 -2.42 4.71
N GLY A 36 -21.43 -3.11 4.84
CA GLY A 36 -21.32 -4.55 4.55
C GLY A 36 -21.47 -4.90 3.06
N VAL A 37 -21.17 -3.99 2.14
CA VAL A 37 -21.26 -4.21 0.69
C VAL A 37 -20.25 -5.28 0.24
N TRP A 38 -19.20 -5.51 1.01
CA TRP A 38 -18.07 -6.39 0.73
C TRP A 38 -18.05 -7.66 1.58
N ASP A 39 -19.08 -7.91 2.39
CA ASP A 39 -19.17 -9.11 3.22
C ASP A 39 -19.12 -10.41 2.39
N GLY A 40 -19.72 -10.40 1.19
CA GLY A 40 -19.69 -11.52 0.25
C GLY A 40 -18.41 -11.62 -0.59
N LYS A 41 -17.47 -10.68 -0.48
CA LYS A 41 -16.24 -10.66 -1.28
C LYS A 41 -15.10 -11.35 -0.54
N THR A 42 -14.35 -12.19 -1.25
CA THR A 42 -13.11 -12.78 -0.73
C THR A 42 -12.01 -11.73 -0.61
N ASP A 43 -11.02 -11.97 0.24
CA ASP A 43 -9.89 -11.05 0.43
C ASP A 43 -9.14 -10.80 -0.89
N LEU A 44 -8.99 -11.84 -1.73
CA LEU A 44 -8.39 -11.70 -3.06
C LEU A 44 -9.21 -10.78 -3.98
N GLN A 45 -10.54 -10.89 -3.93
CA GLN A 45 -11.43 -10.00 -4.70
C GLN A 45 -11.33 -8.55 -4.23
N LEU A 46 -11.11 -8.32 -2.94
CA LEU A 46 -10.89 -6.96 -2.39
C LEU A 46 -9.55 -6.37 -2.78
N LEU A 47 -8.53 -7.22 -2.93
CA LEU A 47 -7.18 -6.78 -3.33
C LEU A 47 -7.01 -6.66 -4.84
N LYS A 48 -7.95 -7.18 -5.65
CA LYS A 48 -7.89 -7.10 -7.12
C LYS A 48 -7.64 -5.68 -7.66
N PRO A 49 -8.23 -4.59 -7.12
CA PRO A 49 -7.94 -3.22 -7.56
C PRO A 49 -6.51 -2.75 -7.30
N TYR A 50 -5.72 -3.47 -6.49
CA TYR A 50 -4.30 -3.21 -6.28
C TYR A 50 -3.41 -4.02 -7.24
N ILE A 51 -3.98 -4.97 -7.97
CA ILE A 51 -3.23 -5.91 -8.80
C ILE A 51 -3.55 -5.62 -10.27
N HIS A 52 -2.54 -5.15 -10.99
CA HIS A 52 -2.62 -4.84 -12.41
C HIS A 52 -1.41 -5.43 -13.12
N THR A 53 -1.64 -6.11 -14.23
CA THR A 53 -0.55 -6.55 -15.10
C THR A 53 0.28 -5.35 -15.57
N PRO A 54 1.58 -5.53 -15.86
CA PRO A 54 2.41 -4.46 -16.41
C PRO A 54 1.81 -3.79 -17.66
N GLU A 55 1.12 -4.57 -18.49
CA GLU A 55 0.43 -4.13 -19.70
C GLU A 55 -0.77 -3.25 -19.36
N GLU A 56 -1.65 -3.68 -18.44
CA GLU A 56 -2.81 -2.90 -17.99
C GLU A 56 -2.36 -1.56 -17.38
N ARG A 57 -1.30 -1.55 -16.56
CA ARG A 57 -0.78 -0.31 -15.98
C ARG A 57 -0.26 0.66 -17.03
N ARG A 58 0.38 0.16 -18.09
CA ARG A 58 0.90 1.00 -19.18
C ARG A 58 -0.21 1.52 -20.09
N ALA A 59 -1.31 0.79 -20.22
CA ALA A 59 -2.47 1.19 -21.00
C ALA A 59 -3.22 2.37 -20.36
N ILE A 60 -3.12 2.56 -19.04
CA ILE A 60 -3.71 3.72 -18.34
C ILE A 60 -3.05 5.00 -18.86
N PRO A 61 -3.81 5.92 -19.50
CA PRO A 61 -3.28 7.20 -19.99
C PRO A 61 -2.78 8.06 -18.83
N ILE A 62 -1.64 8.73 -19.02
CA ILE A 62 -1.10 9.72 -18.06
C ILE A 62 -1.37 11.15 -18.56
N MET A 63 -1.51 11.33 -19.88
CA MET A 63 -1.38 12.63 -20.52
C MET A 63 -2.74 13.17 -20.97
N GLY A 64 -3.18 14.28 -20.36
CA GLY A 64 -4.31 15.08 -20.82
C GLY A 64 -5.63 14.98 -20.04
N ASP A 65 -5.69 14.22 -18.93
CA ASP A 65 -6.90 14.07 -18.09
C ASP A 65 -6.68 14.70 -16.69
N PRO A 66 -7.76 15.11 -15.98
CA PRO A 66 -7.71 15.82 -14.71
C PRO A 66 -7.14 14.92 -13.59
N ASP A 67 -6.96 15.49 -12.42
CA ASP A 67 -6.38 14.86 -11.23
C ASP A 67 -6.72 13.36 -11.07
N PRO A 68 -5.79 12.54 -10.52
CA PRO A 68 -5.98 11.09 -10.42
C PRO A 68 -7.31 10.72 -9.77
N ASP A 69 -7.95 9.69 -10.35
CA ASP A 69 -9.24 9.16 -9.90
C ASP A 69 -9.30 9.08 -8.35
N PRO A 70 -10.33 9.68 -7.71
CA PRO A 70 -10.48 9.67 -6.26
C PRO A 70 -10.37 8.28 -5.65
N GLU A 71 -10.83 7.23 -6.33
CA GLU A 71 -10.71 5.87 -5.85
C GLU A 71 -9.25 5.39 -5.82
N THR A 72 -8.45 5.80 -6.81
CA THR A 72 -7.02 5.50 -6.87
C THR A 72 -6.24 6.21 -5.76
N LEU A 73 -6.55 7.48 -5.49
CA LEU A 73 -5.98 8.22 -4.36
C LEU A 73 -6.35 7.58 -3.02
N TRP A 74 -7.61 7.22 -2.85
CA TRP A 74 -8.08 6.55 -1.64
C TRP A 74 -7.41 5.18 -1.43
N ARG A 75 -7.25 4.38 -2.49
CA ARG A 75 -6.51 3.12 -2.43
C ARG A 75 -5.05 3.32 -2.02
N LEU A 76 -4.40 4.36 -2.56
CA LEU A 76 -3.04 4.74 -2.21
C LEU A 76 -2.95 5.13 -0.72
N GLU A 77 -3.86 5.97 -0.24
CA GLU A 77 -3.94 6.36 1.17
C GLU A 77 -4.16 5.16 2.10
N LEU A 78 -5.04 4.23 1.75
CA LEU A 78 -5.26 3.00 2.51
C LEU A 78 -4.02 2.10 2.55
N PHE A 79 -3.30 2.00 1.43
CA PHE A 79 -2.04 1.24 1.37
C PHE A 79 -1.02 1.79 2.38
N TYR A 80 -0.81 3.11 2.41
CA TYR A 80 0.12 3.72 3.37
C TYR A 80 -0.42 3.74 4.81
N SER A 81 -1.73 3.86 5.00
CA SER A 81 -2.36 3.70 6.32
C SER A 81 -2.18 2.29 6.88
N ALA A 82 -2.26 1.25 6.03
CA ALA A 82 -1.99 -0.12 6.43
C ALA A 82 -0.54 -0.30 6.90
N ILE A 83 0.42 0.34 6.21
CA ILE A 83 1.83 0.37 6.63
C ILE A 83 1.97 1.09 7.97
N ALA A 84 1.36 2.26 8.13
CA ALA A 84 1.43 3.05 9.37
C ALA A 84 0.98 2.23 10.59
N VAL A 85 -0.16 1.56 10.50
CA VAL A 85 -0.65 0.69 11.60
C VAL A 85 0.21 -0.55 11.79
N ALA A 86 0.80 -1.10 10.73
CA ALA A 86 1.75 -2.21 10.85
C ALA A 86 3.03 -1.77 11.61
N ILE A 87 3.53 -0.56 11.33
CA ILE A 87 4.67 0.01 12.06
C ILE A 87 4.32 0.22 13.54
N GLU A 88 3.14 0.76 13.83
CA GLU A 88 2.67 0.96 15.20
C GLU A 88 2.60 -0.35 15.98
N ARG A 89 2.11 -1.44 15.36
CA ARG A 89 2.11 -2.77 16.00
C ARG A 89 3.52 -3.30 16.31
N GLU A 90 4.49 -3.05 15.44
CA GLU A 90 5.87 -3.54 15.57
C GLU A 90 6.75 -2.69 16.50
N THR A 91 6.40 -1.42 16.69
CA THR A 91 7.25 -0.44 17.40
C THR A 91 6.59 0.21 18.61
N GLY A 92 5.27 0.09 18.74
CA GLY A 92 4.47 0.85 19.71
C GLY A 92 4.41 2.35 19.44
N GLN A 93 4.99 2.83 18.34
CA GLN A 93 4.97 4.25 17.98
C GLN A 93 3.81 4.52 17.04
N MET A 94 2.96 5.47 17.41
CA MET A 94 1.89 5.94 16.53
C MET A 94 2.48 6.54 15.27
N VAL A 95 2.00 6.10 14.11
CA VAL A 95 2.43 6.60 12.80
C VAL A 95 1.23 7.16 12.04
N SER A 96 1.37 8.36 11.48
CA SER A 96 0.32 8.98 10.65
C SER A 96 0.81 9.21 9.22
N PRO A 97 -0.02 8.89 8.20
CA PRO A 97 0.25 9.26 6.82
C PRO A 97 -0.10 10.71 6.55
N MET A 98 0.70 11.37 5.71
CA MET A 98 0.39 12.67 5.14
C MET A 98 0.72 12.66 3.65
N MET A 99 -0.29 12.88 2.83
CA MET A 99 -0.16 12.98 1.38
C MET A 99 -0.39 14.40 0.91
N LYS A 100 0.48 14.88 0.04
CA LYS A 100 0.23 16.08 -0.76
C LYS A 100 0.34 15.74 -2.22
N MET A 101 -0.78 15.83 -2.93
CA MET A 101 -0.82 15.76 -4.39
C MET A 101 -0.61 17.15 -5.00
N SER A 102 0.06 17.16 -6.13
CA SER A 102 0.15 18.25 -7.09
C SER A 102 -0.65 17.86 -8.34
N HIS A 103 -0.58 18.70 -9.37
CA HIS A 103 -1.21 18.42 -10.66
C HIS A 103 -0.55 17.21 -11.35
N GLU A 104 -1.28 16.58 -12.28
CA GLU A 104 -0.77 15.52 -13.17
C GLU A 104 -0.30 14.23 -12.46
N GLY A 105 -0.83 13.94 -11.27
CA GLY A 105 -0.51 12.70 -10.55
C GLY A 105 0.90 12.68 -9.94
N PHE A 106 1.52 13.85 -9.78
CA PHE A 106 2.72 14.02 -8.96
C PHE A 106 2.35 14.33 -7.52
N GLY A 107 3.18 13.89 -6.58
CA GLY A 107 2.93 14.21 -5.18
C GLY A 107 4.00 13.68 -4.26
N ARG A 108 3.71 13.75 -2.96
CA ARG A 108 4.57 13.23 -1.92
C ARG A 108 3.72 12.55 -0.86
N MET A 109 4.13 11.34 -0.47
CA MET A 109 3.61 10.63 0.68
C MET A 109 4.71 10.55 1.74
N VAL A 110 4.37 10.95 2.97
CA VAL A 110 5.22 10.75 4.14
C VAL A 110 4.47 9.99 5.21
N LEU A 111 5.17 9.11 5.91
CA LEU A 111 4.70 8.54 7.18
C LEU A 111 5.50 9.17 8.31
N LEU A 112 4.80 9.66 9.33
CA LEU A 112 5.37 10.41 10.44
C LEU A 112 5.19 9.65 11.74
N ALA A 113 6.29 9.39 12.46
CA ALA A 113 6.29 8.91 13.84
C ALA A 113 6.84 10.05 14.72
N GLY A 114 6.00 10.68 15.53
CA GLY A 114 6.39 11.91 16.26
C GLY A 114 6.87 12.99 15.29
N ARG A 115 8.17 13.32 15.33
CA ARG A 115 8.82 14.26 14.38
C ARG A 115 9.71 13.58 13.33
N LEU A 116 9.74 12.25 13.30
CA LEU A 116 10.56 11.47 12.37
C LEU A 116 9.73 11.10 11.13
N VAL A 117 10.27 11.41 9.94
CA VAL A 117 9.72 10.90 8.68
C VAL A 117 10.29 9.50 8.44
N VAL A 118 9.46 8.47 8.64
CA VAL A 118 9.87 7.04 8.56
C VAL A 118 9.68 6.45 7.17
N VAL A 119 8.80 7.03 6.37
CA VAL A 119 8.69 6.77 4.94
C VAL A 119 8.62 8.11 4.22
N ASN A 120 9.39 8.25 3.15
CA ASN A 120 9.37 9.43 2.29
C ASN A 120 9.33 9.00 0.83
N LYS A 121 8.14 9.01 0.23
CA LYS A 121 7.95 8.60 -1.16
C LYS A 121 7.55 9.80 -2.02
N GLN A 122 8.34 10.04 -3.07
CA GLN A 122 7.92 10.87 -4.19
C GLN A 122 6.98 10.05 -5.08
N LEU A 123 5.76 10.55 -5.27
CA LEU A 123 4.72 9.94 -6.09
C LEU A 123 4.78 10.51 -7.50
N ARG A 124 4.73 9.62 -8.48
CA ARG A 124 4.69 9.93 -9.91
C ARG A 124 3.74 8.94 -10.57
N ASP A 125 3.06 9.38 -11.63
CA ASP A 125 2.12 8.55 -12.39
C ASP A 125 1.09 7.85 -11.50
N VAL A 126 0.54 8.56 -10.50
CA VAL A 126 -0.36 7.96 -9.49
C VAL A 126 -1.60 7.31 -10.11
N HIS A 127 -2.04 7.77 -11.29
CA HIS A 127 -3.05 7.11 -12.13
C HIS A 127 -2.78 5.61 -12.33
N ARG A 128 -1.51 5.22 -12.36
CA ARG A 128 -1.06 3.85 -12.58
C ARG A 128 -0.78 3.11 -11.28
N PHE A 129 -1.21 3.60 -10.13
CA PHE A 129 -0.95 2.94 -8.86
C PHE A 129 -1.49 1.49 -8.85
N GLY A 130 -0.68 0.57 -8.33
CA GLY A 130 -0.96 -0.86 -8.33
C GLY A 130 0.33 -1.68 -8.34
N PHE A 131 0.21 -3.00 -8.38
CA PHE A 131 1.30 -3.98 -8.30
C PHE A 131 1.10 -5.09 -9.33
N ALA A 132 2.20 -5.66 -9.83
CA ALA A 132 2.14 -6.70 -10.86
C ALA A 132 1.51 -8.03 -10.37
N SER A 133 1.55 -8.27 -9.06
CA SER A 133 1.00 -9.47 -8.42
C SER A 133 0.78 -9.23 -6.93
N LEU A 134 0.06 -10.14 -6.27
CA LEU A 134 -0.10 -10.15 -4.82
C LEU A 134 1.24 -10.26 -4.08
N GLU A 135 2.17 -11.05 -4.62
CA GLU A 135 3.53 -11.16 -4.10
C GLU A 135 4.24 -9.80 -4.11
N LYS A 136 4.19 -9.07 -5.24
CA LYS A 136 4.83 -7.75 -5.36
C LYS A 136 4.17 -6.70 -4.46
N LEU A 137 2.86 -6.80 -4.24
CA LEU A 137 2.16 -5.98 -3.25
C LEU A 137 2.69 -6.27 -1.83
N GLY A 138 2.79 -7.55 -1.46
CA GLY A 138 3.31 -8.00 -0.17
C GLY A 138 4.76 -7.57 0.07
N GLU A 139 5.65 -7.80 -0.89
CA GLU A 139 7.06 -7.41 -0.85
C GLU A 139 7.22 -5.90 -0.67
N ALA A 140 6.46 -5.09 -1.41
CA ALA A 140 6.56 -3.63 -1.33
C ALA A 140 6.13 -3.10 0.05
N GLY A 141 5.05 -3.63 0.60
CA GLY A 141 4.60 -3.27 1.95
C GLY A 141 5.57 -3.72 3.04
N ALA A 142 6.06 -4.97 2.95
CA ALA A 142 7.03 -5.52 3.90
C ALA A 142 8.36 -4.74 3.90
N LYS A 143 8.83 -4.32 2.71
CA LYS A 143 10.04 -3.50 2.58
C LYS A 143 9.87 -2.15 3.28
N LEU A 144 8.78 -1.43 3.00
CA LEU A 144 8.51 -0.13 3.62
C LEU A 144 8.35 -0.24 5.14
N LEU A 145 7.69 -1.30 5.61
CA LEU A 145 7.58 -1.60 7.04
C LEU A 145 8.95 -1.83 7.67
N GLY A 146 9.80 -2.68 7.07
CA GLY A 146 11.13 -2.99 7.59
C GLY A 146 12.02 -1.74 7.70
N GLU A 147 12.08 -0.94 6.63
CA GLU A 147 12.85 0.31 6.59
C GLU A 147 12.35 1.31 7.65
N ALA A 148 11.03 1.45 7.81
CA ALA A 148 10.46 2.36 8.80
C ALA A 148 10.72 1.91 10.25
N VAL A 149 10.59 0.61 10.53
CA VAL A 149 10.88 0.03 11.84
C VAL A 149 12.35 0.20 12.20
N GLU A 150 13.25 -0.04 11.27
CA GLU A 150 14.69 0.19 11.44
C GLU A 150 14.99 1.65 11.76
N LEU A 151 14.37 2.59 11.04
CA LEU A 151 14.58 4.03 11.27
C LEU A 151 14.07 4.47 12.64
N ILE A 152 12.91 3.99 13.08
CA ILE A 152 12.36 4.29 14.42
C ILE A 152 13.29 3.76 15.51
N ARG A 153 13.78 2.53 15.37
CA ARG A 153 14.69 1.92 16.35
C ARG A 153 16.06 2.62 16.37
N THR A 154 16.49 3.18 15.25
CA THR A 154 17.73 3.96 15.14
C THR A 154 17.59 5.35 15.77
N TYR A 155 16.43 6.01 15.63
CA TYR A 155 16.18 7.36 16.11
C TYR A 155 14.97 7.47 17.07
N PRO A 156 14.97 6.72 18.19
CA PRO A 156 13.81 6.64 19.09
C PRO A 156 13.45 7.98 19.72
N ALA A 157 14.45 8.82 20.03
CA ALA A 157 14.24 10.14 20.63
C ALA A 157 13.45 11.10 19.72
N VAL A 158 13.53 10.93 18.39
CA VAL A 158 12.76 11.74 17.43
C VAL A 158 11.38 11.13 17.19
N ALA A 159 11.29 9.80 17.16
CA ALA A 159 10.04 9.08 16.98
C ALA A 159 9.08 9.25 18.16
N GLN A 160 9.60 9.25 19.39
CA GLN A 160 8.83 9.40 20.63
C GLN A 160 8.57 10.87 21.00
N TYR A 161 9.01 11.80 20.15
CA TYR A 161 8.82 13.22 20.40
C TYR A 161 7.35 13.60 20.12
N SER A 162 6.50 13.49 21.13
CA SER A 162 5.16 14.08 21.16
C SER A 162 5.21 15.44 21.84
N ALA A 163 4.79 16.49 21.14
CA ALA A 163 4.57 17.81 21.74
C ALA A 163 3.28 17.82 22.58
#